data_AF-A0A6A6W9W7-F1
#
_entry.id   AF-A0A6A6W9W7-F1
#
_cell.length_a   1.000
_cell.length_b   1.000
_cell.length_c   1.000
_cell.angle_alpha   90.00
_cell.angle_beta   90.00
_cell.angle_gamma   90.00
#
_symmetry.space_group_name_H-M   'P 1'
#
loop_
_entity.id
_entity.type
_entity.pdbx_description
1 polymer ?
#
loop_
_entity_poly.entity_id
_entity_poly.type
_entity_poly.pdbx_seq_one_letter_code
_entity_poly.pdbx_strand_id
1 'polypeptide(L)'
;MKTFVLAAALGSTLVAANGGIPESAFHDDDGHGIGHQAAVAAAPMWHFGRPHGANSCYPQAAEENGVQTKGNGPDVGDWGRLDDGCADPGPWKSPSEAGQNPGNYFPTYYETVQCNDGTYRTTYSIYFRHDSGHTNDWEHIAVVWVRNDDGTWRRDRLLLGQHKGHQTVSWGDVQNTVNGIDDQFDQGAKDRDHAKVYVGSFRHAIFHTRKTTFDTLAVADQDEFRSWDWYYLPLELAKGDLIDPSWSYGDADTTPPSLRPGEAKDICTK
;
A
#
# COMPACT_ATOMS: atom_id res chain seq x y z
N MET A 1 28.73 21.57 49.62
CA MET A 1 28.65 20.61 48.49
C MET A 1 28.22 21.40 47.26
N LYS A 2 29.04 21.41 46.19
CA LYS A 2 28.72 22.05 44.91
C LYS A 2 28.06 21.01 44.01
N THR A 3 26.78 21.16 43.75
CA THR A 3 26.02 20.27 42.86
C THR A 3 26.35 20.65 41.43
N PHE A 4 27.03 19.76 40.71
CA PHE A 4 27.19 19.84 39.25
C PHE A 4 25.89 19.34 38.61
N VAL A 5 25.21 20.21 37.87
CA VAL A 5 24.11 19.80 36.97
C VAL A 5 24.74 19.35 35.66
N LEU A 6 24.70 18.05 35.40
CA LEU A 6 25.04 17.48 34.10
C LEU A 6 23.90 17.83 33.13
N ALA A 7 24.15 18.72 32.18
CA ALA A 7 23.26 18.92 31.05
C ALA A 7 23.46 17.75 30.07
N ALA A 8 22.51 16.81 30.04
CA ALA A 8 22.44 15.81 28.98
C ALA A 8 21.99 16.51 27.70
N ALA A 9 22.90 16.71 26.75
CA ALA A 9 22.56 17.10 25.40
C ALA A 9 21.84 15.91 24.73
N LEU A 10 20.51 15.96 24.69
CA LEU A 10 19.70 15.10 23.83
C LEU A 10 20.01 15.53 22.39
N GLY A 11 20.91 14.80 21.74
CA GLY A 11 21.11 14.90 20.30
C GLY A 11 19.82 14.46 19.62
N SER A 12 19.01 15.41 19.17
CA SER A 12 17.90 15.16 18.28
C SER A 12 18.50 14.62 16.98
N THR A 13 18.40 13.32 16.74
CA THR A 13 18.64 12.78 15.41
C THR A 13 17.57 13.38 14.51
N LEU A 14 17.93 14.39 13.74
CA LEU A 14 17.13 14.84 12.60
C LEU A 14 17.03 13.63 11.68
N VAL A 15 15.94 12.88 11.79
CA VAL A 15 15.62 11.86 10.79
C VAL A 15 15.48 12.62 9.49
N ALA A 16 16.34 12.30 8.52
CA ALA A 16 16.29 12.91 7.21
C ALA A 16 14.93 12.59 6.61
N ALA A 17 14.16 13.64 6.33
CA ALA A 17 12.91 13.51 5.61
C ALA A 17 13.19 12.92 4.21
N ASN A 18 12.43 11.91 3.81
CA ASN A 18 12.49 11.21 2.53
C ASN A 18 13.92 10.75 2.20
N GLY A 19 14.39 9.75 2.96
CA GLY A 19 15.74 9.21 2.86
C GLY A 19 16.07 8.76 1.44
N GLY A 20 17.21 9.22 0.92
CA GLY A 20 17.70 8.80 -0.39
C GLY A 20 18.29 7.40 -0.35
N ILE A 21 18.01 6.58 -1.37
CA ILE A 21 18.59 5.24 -1.56
C ILE A 21 19.59 5.25 -2.73
N PRO A 22 20.61 4.36 -2.71
CA PRO A 22 21.54 4.23 -3.83
C PRO A 22 20.86 3.59 -5.05
N GLU A 23 21.40 3.83 -6.25
CA GLU A 23 20.89 3.22 -7.49
C GLU A 23 20.94 1.67 -7.47
N SER A 24 21.91 1.09 -6.76
CA SER A 24 22.01 -0.35 -6.55
C SER A 24 20.77 -0.96 -5.87
N ALA A 25 20.00 -0.17 -5.13
CA ALA A 25 18.77 -0.64 -4.47
C ALA A 25 17.65 -1.03 -5.46
N PHE A 26 17.74 -0.62 -6.72
CA PHE A 26 16.81 -0.99 -7.79
C PHE A 26 17.23 -2.25 -8.56
N HIS A 27 18.35 -2.86 -8.21
CA HIS A 27 18.86 -4.09 -8.84
C HIS A 27 18.60 -5.31 -7.94
N ASP A 28 19.00 -6.50 -8.38
CA ASP A 28 18.89 -7.75 -7.62
C ASP A 28 20.21 -8.07 -6.88
N ASP A 29 20.66 -7.12 -6.06
CA ASP A 29 21.96 -7.20 -5.38
C ASP A 29 21.89 -8.03 -4.08
N ASP A 30 20.69 -8.25 -3.54
CA ASP A 30 20.45 -9.05 -2.32
C ASP A 30 19.85 -10.44 -2.58
N GLY A 31 19.58 -10.79 -3.86
CA GLY A 31 19.06 -12.09 -4.26
C GLY A 31 17.56 -12.30 -3.96
N HIS A 32 16.85 -11.25 -3.56
CA HIS A 32 15.42 -11.29 -3.26
C HIS A 32 14.54 -10.81 -4.42
N GLY A 33 15.14 -10.49 -5.57
CA GLY A 33 14.47 -9.99 -6.77
C GLY A 33 14.83 -8.54 -7.09
N ILE A 34 14.62 -8.16 -8.35
CA ILE A 34 14.97 -6.83 -8.85
C ILE A 34 14.27 -5.75 -8.03
N GLY A 35 15.06 -4.87 -7.41
CA GLY A 35 14.56 -3.72 -6.68
C GLY A 35 13.95 -4.05 -5.33
N HIS A 36 14.25 -5.22 -4.75
CA HIS A 36 13.79 -5.59 -3.42
C HIS A 36 14.14 -4.53 -2.36
N GLN A 37 15.38 -4.02 -2.36
CA GLN A 37 15.81 -3.01 -1.40
C GLN A 37 15.04 -1.68 -1.55
N ALA A 38 14.80 -1.23 -2.79
CA ALA A 38 13.94 -0.08 -3.04
C ALA A 38 12.49 -0.33 -2.58
N ALA A 39 11.98 -1.55 -2.81
CA ALA A 39 10.66 -1.94 -2.38
C ALA A 39 10.50 -1.93 -0.85
N VAL A 40 11.46 -2.49 -0.12
CA VAL A 40 11.48 -2.42 1.35
C VAL A 40 11.55 -0.97 1.82
N ALA A 41 12.38 -0.14 1.18
CA ALA A 41 12.57 1.25 1.60
C ALA A 41 11.28 2.08 1.54
N ALA A 42 10.34 1.81 0.63
CA ALA A 42 9.14 2.64 0.47
C ALA A 42 7.81 1.91 0.66
N ALA A 43 7.82 0.71 1.24
CA ALA A 43 6.62 -0.11 1.37
C ALA A 43 5.48 0.66 2.08
N PRO A 44 4.26 0.66 1.53
CA PRO A 44 3.16 1.39 2.16
C PRO A 44 2.72 0.74 3.47
N MET A 45 2.20 1.56 4.37
CA MET A 45 1.39 1.11 5.48
C MET A 45 -0.08 1.11 5.07
N TRP A 46 -0.64 -0.08 4.87
CA TRP A 46 -2.03 -0.27 4.48
C TRP A 46 -2.97 -0.03 5.66
N HIS A 47 -4.08 0.64 5.42
CA HIS A 47 -5.13 0.87 6.41
C HIS A 47 -6.48 0.41 5.87
N PHE A 48 -7.23 -0.26 6.72
CA PHE A 48 -8.51 -0.85 6.39
C PHE A 48 -9.59 -0.37 7.35
N GLY A 49 -10.82 -0.30 6.84
CA GLY A 49 -11.94 0.23 7.59
C GLY A 49 -13.12 -0.71 7.77
N ARG A 50 -14.01 -0.28 8.66
CA ARG A 50 -15.25 -0.98 9.00
C ARG A 50 -16.49 -0.12 8.74
N PRO A 51 -17.03 -0.07 7.51
CA PRO A 51 -18.28 0.64 7.24
C PRO A 51 -19.40 0.00 8.06
N HIS A 52 -20.20 0.83 8.75
CA HIS A 52 -21.22 0.35 9.70
C HIS A 52 -20.74 -0.62 10.79
N GLY A 53 -19.43 -0.69 11.06
CA GLY A 53 -18.84 -1.66 11.98
C GLY A 53 -18.77 -3.10 11.44
N ALA A 54 -19.06 -3.33 10.16
CA ALA A 54 -18.79 -4.59 9.49
C ALA A 54 -17.36 -4.63 8.96
N ASN A 55 -16.76 -5.80 8.80
CA ASN A 55 -15.45 -5.92 8.19
C ASN A 55 -15.59 -5.74 6.68
N SER A 56 -14.60 -5.11 6.04
CA SER A 56 -14.50 -5.10 4.57
C SER A 56 -13.79 -6.37 4.10
N CYS A 57 -13.82 -6.69 2.80
CA CYS A 57 -12.98 -7.76 2.26
C CYS A 57 -11.52 -7.44 2.58
N TYR A 58 -10.86 -8.31 3.34
CA TYR A 58 -9.46 -8.12 3.71
C TYR A 58 -8.53 -8.82 2.71
N PRO A 59 -7.33 -8.27 2.43
CA PRO A 59 -6.46 -8.87 1.44
C PRO A 59 -5.94 -10.24 1.88
N GLN A 60 -5.57 -11.05 0.90
CA GLN A 60 -5.02 -12.38 1.11
C GLN A 60 -4.06 -12.78 -0.01
N ALA A 61 -3.45 -13.95 0.11
CA ALA A 61 -2.61 -14.50 -0.94
C ALA A 61 -3.44 -14.75 -2.21
N ALA A 62 -2.94 -14.25 -3.34
CA ALA A 62 -3.51 -14.50 -4.66
C ALA A 62 -3.06 -15.84 -5.27
N GLU A 63 -2.10 -16.48 -4.59
CA GLU A 63 -1.44 -17.72 -4.95
C GLU A 63 -1.24 -18.55 -3.68
N GLU A 64 -1.62 -19.82 -3.73
CA GLU A 64 -1.34 -20.79 -2.68
C GLU A 64 -0.80 -22.10 -3.28
N ASN A 65 0.44 -22.46 -2.93
CA ASN A 65 1.10 -23.69 -3.35
C ASN A 65 1.21 -23.89 -4.88
N GLY A 66 1.54 -22.83 -5.60
CA GLY A 66 1.67 -22.74 -7.05
C GLY A 66 0.32 -22.66 -7.78
N VAL A 67 -0.78 -22.35 -7.08
CA VAL A 67 -2.13 -22.33 -7.65
C VAL A 67 -2.81 -21.00 -7.39
N GLN A 68 -3.46 -20.45 -8.41
CA GLN A 68 -4.29 -19.26 -8.30
C GLN A 68 -5.37 -19.43 -7.22
N THR A 69 -5.42 -18.47 -6.29
CA THR A 69 -6.54 -18.36 -5.35
C THR A 69 -7.84 -18.10 -6.11
N LYS A 70 -8.90 -18.83 -5.78
CA LYS A 70 -10.22 -18.61 -6.38
C LYS A 70 -10.89 -17.41 -5.72
N GLY A 71 -11.30 -16.42 -6.50
CA GLY A 71 -12.20 -15.37 -6.02
C GLY A 71 -13.58 -15.91 -5.60
N ASN A 72 -14.45 -15.01 -5.12
CA ASN A 72 -15.85 -15.28 -4.88
C ASN A 72 -16.75 -14.18 -5.47
N GLY A 73 -18.07 -14.41 -5.45
CA GLY A 73 -19.03 -13.46 -6.04
C GLY A 73 -19.03 -12.12 -5.31
N PRO A 74 -19.33 -11.01 -6.02
CA PRO A 74 -19.31 -9.67 -5.43
C PRO A 74 -20.37 -9.51 -4.33
N ASP A 75 -20.09 -8.64 -3.36
CA ASP A 75 -21.01 -8.28 -2.28
C ASP A 75 -22.12 -7.31 -2.72
N VAL A 76 -22.03 -6.74 -3.95
CA VAL A 76 -22.97 -5.79 -4.56
C VAL A 76 -23.28 -4.56 -3.70
N GLY A 77 -22.35 -4.15 -2.84
CA GLY A 77 -22.47 -3.02 -1.93
C GLY A 77 -23.20 -3.33 -0.63
N ASP A 78 -23.46 -4.60 -0.32
CA ASP A 78 -24.07 -5.02 0.95
C ASP A 78 -23.02 -5.02 2.07
N TRP A 79 -23.08 -4.01 2.95
CA TRP A 79 -22.16 -3.86 4.06
C TRP A 79 -22.13 -5.08 5.00
N GLY A 80 -23.21 -5.87 5.06
CA GLY A 80 -23.28 -7.08 5.88
C GLY A 80 -22.56 -8.30 5.26
N ARG A 81 -22.01 -8.14 4.05
CA ARG A 81 -21.44 -9.21 3.23
C ARG A 81 -20.09 -8.88 2.62
N LEU A 82 -19.51 -7.71 2.93
CA LEU A 82 -18.23 -7.28 2.37
C LEU A 82 -17.08 -8.23 2.70
N ASP A 83 -17.15 -8.94 3.83
CA ASP A 83 -16.13 -9.90 4.23
C ASP A 83 -16.47 -11.36 3.86
N ASP A 84 -17.57 -11.60 3.13
CA ASP A 84 -18.02 -12.94 2.76
C ASP A 84 -16.86 -13.70 2.09
N GLY A 85 -16.35 -14.74 2.74
CA GLY A 85 -15.28 -15.59 2.19
C GLY A 85 -13.91 -14.92 2.04
N CYS A 86 -13.71 -13.69 2.52
CA CYS A 86 -12.41 -13.02 2.56
C CYS A 86 -11.62 -13.40 3.83
N ALA A 87 -10.35 -13.01 3.89
CA ALA A 87 -9.55 -13.20 5.09
C ALA A 87 -10.07 -12.37 6.28
N ASP A 88 -9.78 -12.83 7.50
CA ASP A 88 -10.08 -12.07 8.71
C ASP A 88 -9.01 -10.97 8.91
N PRO A 89 -9.37 -9.68 9.04
CA PRO A 89 -8.42 -8.61 9.35
C PRO A 89 -7.79 -8.76 10.75
N GLY A 90 -8.37 -9.58 11.63
CA GLY A 90 -7.90 -9.81 12.98
C GLY A 90 -8.68 -9.00 14.03
N PRO A 91 -8.28 -9.10 15.32
CA PRO A 91 -9.09 -8.60 16.41
C PRO A 91 -9.25 -7.09 16.37
N TRP A 92 -10.50 -6.63 16.38
CA TRP A 92 -10.83 -5.22 16.61
C TRP A 92 -11.05 -4.96 18.10
N LYS A 93 -10.36 -3.95 18.65
CA LYS A 93 -10.45 -3.64 20.09
C LYS A 93 -11.56 -2.64 20.41
N SER A 94 -11.41 -1.39 19.96
CA SER A 94 -12.36 -0.32 20.25
C SER A 94 -12.24 0.86 19.26
N PRO A 95 -13.26 1.73 19.14
CA PRO A 95 -13.17 2.91 18.28
C PRO A 95 -12.11 3.91 18.77
N SER A 96 -11.85 3.97 20.08
CA SER A 96 -10.80 4.81 20.68
C SER A 96 -9.38 4.31 20.40
N GLU A 97 -9.24 3.04 20.02
CA GLU A 97 -7.99 2.42 19.62
C GLU A 97 -7.94 2.15 18.12
N ALA A 98 -8.92 2.64 17.34
CA ALA A 98 -8.86 2.61 15.89
C ALA A 98 -7.59 3.35 15.44
N GLY A 99 -6.79 2.69 14.60
CA GLY A 99 -5.45 3.13 14.22
C GLY A 99 -4.33 2.40 14.96
N GLN A 100 -4.66 1.57 15.96
CA GLN A 100 -3.70 0.80 16.77
C GLN A 100 -3.92 -0.71 16.71
N ASN A 101 -4.90 -1.19 15.95
CA ASN A 101 -5.08 -2.63 15.74
C ASN A 101 -4.16 -3.09 14.61
N PRO A 102 -3.13 -3.92 14.89
CA PRO A 102 -2.37 -4.55 13.83
C PRO A 102 -3.28 -5.52 13.08
N GLY A 103 -3.31 -5.40 11.76
CA GLY A 103 -4.01 -6.33 10.89
C GLY A 103 -3.27 -7.66 10.78
N ASN A 104 -4.01 -8.72 10.46
CA ASN A 104 -3.44 -10.02 10.12
C ASN A 104 -2.54 -9.92 8.87
N TYR A 105 -1.58 -10.82 8.76
CA TYR A 105 -0.65 -10.89 7.63
C TYR A 105 -1.38 -11.14 6.30
N PHE A 106 -0.94 -10.45 5.25
CA PHE A 106 -1.22 -10.78 3.86
C PHE A 106 0.00 -10.45 2.97
N PRO A 107 0.20 -11.15 1.85
CA PRO A 107 1.27 -10.81 0.93
C PRO A 107 1.03 -9.44 0.26
N THR A 108 2.02 -8.54 0.38
CA THR A 108 2.13 -7.37 -0.50
C THR A 108 3.13 -7.70 -1.60
N TYR A 109 2.65 -7.78 -2.84
CA TYR A 109 3.46 -8.14 -3.99
C TYR A 109 4.18 -6.92 -4.55
N TYR A 110 5.46 -7.02 -4.89
CA TYR A 110 6.22 -5.91 -5.45
C TYR A 110 6.78 -6.20 -6.84
N GLU A 111 6.90 -5.14 -7.63
CA GLU A 111 7.65 -5.09 -8.90
C GLU A 111 8.40 -3.75 -8.94
N THR A 112 9.63 -3.76 -9.46
CA THR A 112 10.39 -2.53 -9.68
C THR A 112 10.85 -2.48 -11.13
N VAL A 113 10.55 -1.37 -11.80
CA VAL A 113 10.85 -1.19 -13.22
C VAL A 113 11.49 0.17 -13.46
N GLN A 114 12.42 0.22 -14.42
CA GLN A 114 12.94 1.49 -14.94
C GLN A 114 12.10 1.93 -16.13
N CYS A 115 11.62 3.17 -16.10
CA CYS A 115 10.80 3.74 -17.16
C CYS A 115 11.64 4.59 -18.12
N ASN A 116 11.13 4.78 -19.34
CA ASN A 116 11.80 5.56 -20.40
C ASN A 116 11.96 7.05 -20.06
N ASP A 117 11.23 7.56 -19.06
CA ASP A 117 11.36 8.91 -18.53
C ASP A 117 12.55 9.08 -17.56
N GLY A 118 13.35 8.03 -17.36
CA GLY A 118 14.52 8.02 -16.48
C GLY A 118 14.16 7.85 -15.00
N THR A 119 12.91 7.51 -14.68
CA THR A 119 12.47 7.20 -13.30
C THR A 119 12.47 5.70 -13.04
N TYR A 120 12.57 5.32 -11.76
CA TYR A 120 12.16 3.99 -11.34
C TYR A 120 10.74 4.04 -10.76
N ARG A 121 9.96 2.99 -10.99
CA ARG A 121 8.64 2.81 -10.39
C ARG A 121 8.63 1.50 -9.63
N THR A 122 8.33 1.56 -8.34
CA THR A 122 8.12 0.38 -7.51
C THR A 122 6.65 0.27 -7.20
N THR A 123 6.00 -0.78 -7.71
CA THR A 123 4.59 -1.06 -7.46
C THR A 123 4.43 -2.00 -6.29
N TYR A 124 3.37 -1.81 -5.51
CA TYR A 124 2.94 -2.68 -4.42
C TYR A 124 1.50 -3.07 -4.67
N SER A 125 1.24 -4.36 -4.84
CA SER A 125 -0.09 -4.89 -5.18
C SER A 125 -0.60 -5.80 -4.06
N ILE A 126 -1.90 -5.78 -3.83
CA ILE A 126 -2.62 -6.60 -2.86
C ILE A 126 -3.85 -7.22 -3.53
N TYR A 127 -4.23 -8.42 -3.11
CA TYR A 127 -5.32 -9.18 -3.72
C TYR A 127 -6.47 -9.37 -2.76
N PHE A 128 -7.69 -9.18 -3.27
CA PHE A 128 -8.94 -9.48 -2.60
C PHE A 128 -9.72 -10.52 -3.40
N ARG A 129 -10.55 -11.32 -2.74
CA ARG A 129 -11.33 -12.35 -3.44
C ARG A 129 -12.53 -11.80 -4.23
N HIS A 130 -12.96 -10.59 -3.92
CA HIS A 130 -13.98 -9.82 -4.63
C HIS A 130 -13.87 -8.36 -4.22
N ASP A 131 -14.62 -7.51 -4.92
CA ASP A 131 -15.07 -6.20 -4.45
C ASP A 131 -16.60 -6.10 -4.64
N SER A 132 -17.19 -4.92 -4.46
CA SER A 132 -18.63 -4.71 -4.68
C SER A 132 -19.06 -4.82 -6.15
N GLY A 133 -18.13 -4.89 -7.11
CA GLY A 133 -18.41 -4.93 -8.55
C GLY A 133 -18.21 -6.30 -9.20
N HIS A 134 -17.17 -7.03 -8.83
CA HIS A 134 -16.72 -8.24 -9.49
C HIS A 134 -16.01 -9.26 -8.58
N THR A 135 -15.83 -10.45 -9.14
CA THR A 135 -15.06 -11.54 -8.54
C THR A 135 -13.57 -11.33 -8.80
N ASN A 136 -12.76 -11.59 -7.77
CA ASN A 136 -11.37 -11.15 -7.66
C ASN A 136 -11.25 -9.63 -7.67
N ASP A 137 -10.24 -9.14 -6.99
CA ASP A 137 -9.86 -7.75 -7.11
C ASP A 137 -8.37 -7.57 -6.81
N TRP A 138 -7.73 -6.67 -7.55
CA TRP A 138 -6.31 -6.38 -7.44
C TRP A 138 -6.14 -4.87 -7.34
N GLU A 139 -5.56 -4.46 -6.22
CA GLU A 139 -5.27 -3.06 -6.00
C GLU A 139 -3.78 -2.83 -5.87
N HIS A 140 -3.34 -1.66 -6.31
CA HIS A 140 -1.92 -1.31 -6.24
C HIS A 140 -1.69 0.15 -5.91
N ILE A 141 -0.48 0.42 -5.45
CA ILE A 141 0.12 1.74 -5.53
C ILE A 141 1.46 1.64 -6.25
N ALA A 142 1.96 2.75 -6.78
CA ALA A 142 3.34 2.86 -7.24
C ALA A 142 4.03 4.04 -6.57
N VAL A 143 5.26 3.82 -6.12
CA VAL A 143 6.19 4.87 -5.72
C VAL A 143 7.05 5.20 -6.93
N VAL A 144 7.02 6.46 -7.36
CA VAL A 144 7.92 6.94 -8.40
C VAL A 144 9.17 7.52 -7.75
N TRP A 145 10.33 7.06 -8.20
CA TRP A 145 11.63 7.47 -7.72
C TRP A 145 12.34 8.35 -8.75
N VAL A 146 12.90 9.46 -8.29
CA VAL A 146 13.71 10.37 -9.10
C VAL A 146 15.10 10.49 -8.52
N ARG A 147 16.09 10.62 -9.41
CA ARG A 147 17.48 10.88 -9.03
C ARG A 147 17.64 12.34 -8.62
N ASN A 148 18.33 12.56 -7.50
CA ASN A 148 18.66 13.89 -7.00
C ASN A 148 20.12 14.25 -7.30
N ASP A 149 20.45 15.53 -7.11
CA ASP A 149 21.79 16.09 -7.35
C ASP A 149 22.90 15.44 -6.51
N ASP A 150 22.55 14.87 -5.35
CA ASP A 150 23.47 14.14 -4.48
C ASP A 150 23.73 12.70 -4.96
N GLY A 151 23.18 12.31 -6.11
CA GLY A 151 23.33 11.00 -6.72
C GLY A 151 22.43 9.92 -6.12
N THR A 152 21.61 10.24 -5.10
CA THR A 152 20.65 9.32 -4.49
C THR A 152 19.27 9.41 -5.15
N TRP A 153 18.48 8.36 -4.99
CA TRP A 153 17.10 8.29 -5.47
C TRP A 153 16.14 8.54 -4.32
N ARG A 154 15.16 9.41 -4.52
CA ARG A 154 14.11 9.71 -3.53
C ARG A 154 12.74 9.55 -4.13
N ARG A 155 11.77 9.36 -3.24
CA ARG A 155 10.35 9.24 -3.58
C ARG A 155 9.86 10.61 -4.02
N ASP A 156 9.34 10.69 -5.25
CA ASP A 156 8.83 11.92 -5.85
C ASP A 156 7.32 12.04 -5.66
N ARG A 157 6.60 10.95 -5.95
CA ARG A 157 5.14 10.90 -5.94
C ARG A 157 4.62 9.47 -5.80
N LEU A 158 3.37 9.37 -5.38
CA LEU A 158 2.55 8.17 -5.43
C LEU A 158 1.64 8.18 -6.65
N LEU A 159 1.47 7.01 -7.25
CA LEU A 159 0.36 6.68 -8.14
C LEU A 159 -0.55 5.71 -7.37
N LEU A 160 -1.72 6.17 -6.94
CA LEU A 160 -2.65 5.37 -6.15
C LEU A 160 -3.67 4.74 -7.09
N GLY A 161 -3.82 3.42 -7.06
CA GLY A 161 -4.80 2.68 -7.86
C GLY A 161 -6.22 3.23 -7.67
N GLN A 162 -6.87 3.51 -8.79
CA GLN A 162 -8.23 4.03 -8.84
C GLN A 162 -8.91 3.40 -10.05
N HIS A 163 -9.77 2.39 -9.89
CA HIS A 163 -10.64 1.84 -10.94
C HIS A 163 -10.01 1.71 -12.35
N LYS A 164 -9.97 2.81 -13.14
CA LYS A 164 -9.45 2.89 -14.51
C LYS A 164 -8.11 3.64 -14.68
N GLY A 165 -7.41 3.97 -13.61
CA GLY A 165 -6.14 4.71 -13.66
C GLY A 165 -5.57 4.97 -12.27
N HIS A 166 -4.92 6.13 -12.10
CA HIS A 166 -4.29 6.47 -10.84
C HIS A 166 -4.60 7.90 -10.39
N GLN A 167 -4.76 8.07 -9.09
CA GLN A 167 -4.58 9.37 -8.47
C GLN A 167 -3.10 9.61 -8.25
N THR A 168 -2.57 10.69 -8.83
CA THR A 168 -1.17 11.12 -8.61
C THR A 168 -1.10 12.09 -7.43
N VAL A 169 -0.18 11.83 -6.49
CA VAL A 169 0.04 12.66 -5.30
C VAL A 169 1.53 12.87 -5.09
N SER A 170 2.02 14.11 -5.05
CA SER A 170 3.41 14.40 -4.70
C SER A 170 3.74 13.87 -3.31
N TRP A 171 4.98 13.40 -3.10
CA TRP A 171 5.35 12.71 -1.85
C TRP A 171 5.12 13.57 -0.61
N GLY A 172 5.48 14.86 -0.65
CA GLY A 172 5.22 15.80 0.46
C GLY A 172 3.74 16.09 0.72
N ASP A 173 2.87 15.83 -0.25
CA ASP A 173 1.43 16.05 -0.12
C ASP A 173 0.69 14.85 0.49
N VAL A 174 1.32 13.67 0.55
CA VAL A 174 0.78 12.47 1.22
C VAL A 174 0.38 12.80 2.65
N GLN A 175 -0.86 12.53 3.08
CA GLN A 175 -1.40 13.10 4.33
C GLN A 175 -0.57 12.70 5.56
N ASN A 176 -0.16 11.43 5.59
CA ASN A 176 0.60 10.84 6.66
C ASN A 176 1.68 9.92 6.07
N THR A 177 2.89 10.08 6.54
CA THR A 177 4.04 9.22 6.25
C THR A 177 4.68 8.82 7.58
N VAL A 178 5.42 7.70 7.59
CA VAL A 178 6.11 7.14 8.76
C VAL A 178 7.49 6.62 8.35
N ASN A 179 8.43 6.50 9.26
CA ASN A 179 9.72 5.85 8.99
C ASN A 179 9.69 4.36 9.33
N GLY A 180 8.71 3.91 10.11
CA GLY A 180 8.51 2.49 10.40
C GLY A 180 7.58 2.28 11.58
N ILE A 181 7.85 1.21 12.35
CA ILE A 181 7.02 0.81 13.49
C ILE A 181 7.09 1.80 14.67
N ASP A 182 8.22 2.50 14.83
CA ASP A 182 8.47 3.38 15.98
C ASP A 182 7.63 4.66 15.93
N ASP A 183 7.23 5.10 14.75
CA ASP A 183 6.44 6.31 14.51
C ASP A 183 5.13 6.03 13.75
N GLN A 184 4.71 4.74 13.71
CA GLN A 184 3.56 4.28 12.95
C GLN A 184 2.23 4.94 13.34
N PHE A 185 2.10 5.49 14.55
CA PHE A 185 0.87 6.11 15.02
C PHE A 185 0.82 7.63 14.79
N ASP A 186 1.91 8.23 14.32
CA ASP A 186 1.98 9.66 14.06
C ASP A 186 0.97 10.09 12.98
N GLN A 187 0.34 11.23 13.18
CA GLN A 187 -0.62 11.83 12.26
C GLN A 187 -0.13 13.21 11.84
N GLY A 188 -0.32 13.55 10.57
CA GLY A 188 0.15 14.78 9.95
C GLY A 188 1.65 14.79 9.65
N ALA A 189 2.39 13.72 9.96
CA ALA A 189 3.80 13.60 9.63
C ALA A 189 3.99 13.50 8.11
N LYS A 190 4.86 14.35 7.56
CA LYS A 190 5.16 14.45 6.14
C LYS A 190 6.60 14.05 5.84
N ASP A 191 6.83 13.73 4.57
CA ASP A 191 8.16 13.46 4.02
C ASP A 191 8.94 12.39 4.80
N ARG A 192 8.28 11.31 5.26
CA ARG A 192 8.97 10.12 5.79
C ARG A 192 9.00 9.01 4.73
N ASP A 193 9.56 7.86 5.08
CA ASP A 193 9.92 6.82 4.12
C ASP A 193 8.75 5.95 3.64
N HIS A 194 7.67 5.83 4.41
CA HIS A 194 6.53 4.97 4.12
C HIS A 194 5.23 5.77 4.12
N ALA A 195 4.46 5.69 3.04
CA ALA A 195 3.16 6.33 2.96
C ALA A 195 2.12 5.53 3.75
N LYS A 196 1.29 6.20 4.54
CA LYS A 196 0.02 5.61 4.99
C LYS A 196 -1.00 5.72 3.87
N VAL A 197 -1.51 4.57 3.45
CA VAL A 197 -2.55 4.48 2.43
C VAL A 197 -3.78 3.79 3.01
N TYR A 198 -4.95 4.19 2.53
CA TYR A 198 -6.25 3.79 3.03
C TYR A 198 -7.01 3.13 1.89
N VAL A 199 -7.44 1.89 2.11
CA VAL A 199 -8.20 1.12 1.14
C VAL A 199 -9.69 1.46 1.28
N GLY A 200 -10.35 1.76 0.17
CA GLY A 200 -11.81 1.91 0.12
C GLY A 200 -12.51 0.61 0.51
N SER A 201 -13.54 0.68 1.34
CA SER A 201 -14.16 -0.52 1.89
C SER A 201 -15.06 -1.30 0.92
N PHE A 202 -15.43 -0.70 -0.22
CA PHE A 202 -16.40 -1.30 -1.14
C PHE A 202 -15.77 -1.71 -2.47
N ARG A 203 -15.00 -0.82 -3.10
CA ARG A 203 -14.35 -1.13 -4.38
C ARG A 203 -12.84 -0.94 -4.35
N HIS A 204 -12.29 -0.96 -3.14
CA HIS A 204 -10.86 -0.98 -2.84
C HIS A 204 -9.96 0.10 -3.46
N ALA A 205 -10.53 1.15 -4.05
CA ALA A 205 -9.75 2.31 -4.50
C ALA A 205 -8.81 2.81 -3.39
N ILE A 206 -7.59 3.20 -3.77
CA ILE A 206 -6.53 3.49 -2.80
C ILE A 206 -6.36 4.99 -2.60
N PHE A 207 -6.31 5.42 -1.34
CA PHE A 207 -6.25 6.83 -0.97
C PHE A 207 -5.09 7.13 -0.04
N HIS A 208 -4.54 8.35 -0.11
CA HIS A 208 -3.60 8.88 0.88
C HIS A 208 -4.32 9.59 2.04
N THR A 209 -5.65 9.53 2.13
CA THR A 209 -6.46 10.23 3.12
C THR A 209 -7.53 9.34 3.72
N ARG A 210 -7.87 9.60 4.99
CA ARG A 210 -9.03 8.99 5.67
C ARG A 210 -10.35 9.69 5.29
N LYS A 211 -11.44 8.92 5.14
CA LYS A 211 -12.80 9.44 4.91
C LYS A 211 -13.85 8.52 5.50
N THR A 212 -14.54 8.99 6.55
CA THR A 212 -15.55 8.20 7.28
C THR A 212 -16.94 8.85 7.29
N THR A 213 -17.15 9.86 6.46
CA THR A 213 -18.43 10.61 6.39
C THR A 213 -19.46 9.94 5.50
N PHE A 214 -19.06 8.96 4.69
CA PHE A 214 -19.90 8.22 3.78
C PHE A 214 -19.54 6.74 3.92
N ASP A 215 -20.47 5.93 4.45
CA ASP A 215 -20.27 4.54 4.87
C ASP A 215 -21.10 3.54 4.03
N THR A 216 -21.58 3.97 2.88
CA THR A 216 -22.29 3.14 1.89
C THR A 216 -21.50 3.07 0.58
N LEU A 217 -21.92 2.19 -0.34
CA LEU A 217 -21.32 2.10 -1.67
C LEU A 217 -21.42 3.46 -2.39
N ALA A 218 -20.26 4.06 -2.66
CA ALA A 218 -20.20 5.36 -3.32
C ALA A 218 -20.43 5.24 -4.83
N VAL A 219 -21.15 6.23 -5.39
CA VAL A 219 -21.29 6.37 -6.85
C VAL A 219 -20.03 6.97 -7.47
N ALA A 220 -19.34 7.83 -6.72
CA ALA A 220 -18.07 8.42 -7.09
C ALA A 220 -16.95 7.80 -6.25
N ASP A 221 -15.89 7.33 -6.92
CA ASP A 221 -14.78 6.59 -6.31
C ASP A 221 -14.17 7.35 -5.11
N GLN A 222 -14.06 8.68 -5.21
CA GLN A 222 -13.46 9.53 -4.16
C GLN A 222 -14.27 9.63 -2.86
N ASP A 223 -15.52 9.17 -2.88
CA ASP A 223 -16.43 9.18 -1.73
C ASP A 223 -16.43 7.87 -0.92
N GLU A 224 -15.64 6.86 -1.34
CA GLU A 224 -15.59 5.58 -0.64
C GLU A 224 -15.16 5.69 0.83
N PHE A 225 -15.86 4.94 1.68
CA PHE A 225 -15.53 4.79 3.09
C PHE A 225 -14.13 4.21 3.22
N ARG A 226 -13.31 4.83 4.08
CA ARG A 226 -11.97 4.36 4.40
C ARG A 226 -11.54 4.92 5.74
N SER A 227 -11.04 4.05 6.59
CA SER A 227 -10.61 4.40 7.94
C SER A 227 -9.31 3.68 8.27
N TRP A 228 -8.91 3.77 9.53
CA TRP A 228 -7.69 3.17 10.06
C TRP A 228 -8.00 2.08 11.09
N ASP A 229 -9.16 1.42 10.99
CA ASP A 229 -9.56 0.43 12.00
C ASP A 229 -8.48 -0.64 12.19
N TRP A 230 -7.80 -1.04 11.11
CA TRP A 230 -6.55 -1.78 11.15
C TRP A 230 -5.45 -1.08 10.36
N TYR A 231 -4.20 -1.40 10.70
CA TYR A 231 -3.03 -1.09 9.90
C TYR A 231 -2.19 -2.34 9.63
N TYR A 232 -1.50 -2.38 8.49
CA TYR A 232 -0.50 -3.39 8.19
C TYR A 232 0.68 -2.75 7.46
N LEU A 233 1.86 -2.78 8.09
CA LEU A 233 3.13 -2.43 7.46
C LEU A 233 3.83 -3.75 7.10
N PRO A 234 4.03 -4.07 5.80
CA PRO A 234 4.65 -5.32 5.40
C PRO A 234 6.11 -5.34 5.86
N LEU A 235 6.45 -6.34 6.68
CA LEU A 235 7.84 -6.61 7.09
C LEU A 235 8.59 -7.46 6.06
N GLU A 236 7.85 -8.21 5.26
CA GLU A 236 8.34 -9.03 4.15
C GLU A 236 7.46 -8.77 2.92
N LEU A 237 8.08 -8.70 1.74
CA LEU A 237 7.39 -8.46 0.48
C LEU A 237 7.46 -9.70 -0.41
N ALA A 238 6.38 -9.97 -1.13
CA ALA A 238 6.29 -11.07 -2.08
C ALA A 238 6.71 -10.58 -3.48
N LYS A 239 7.47 -11.37 -4.24
CA LYS A 239 7.78 -11.01 -5.63
C LYS A 239 6.50 -11.08 -6.47
N GLY A 240 6.27 -10.09 -7.33
CA GLY A 240 5.15 -10.13 -8.28
C GLY A 240 5.25 -11.29 -9.28
N ASP A 241 6.46 -11.80 -9.56
CA ASP A 241 6.72 -13.03 -10.34
C ASP A 241 6.08 -14.31 -9.75
N LEU A 242 5.60 -14.29 -8.51
CA LEU A 242 4.81 -15.40 -7.96
C LEU A 242 3.44 -15.51 -8.65
N ILE A 243 2.97 -14.45 -9.29
CA ILE A 243 1.70 -14.42 -10.02
C ILE A 243 1.97 -14.83 -11.47
N ASP A 244 1.47 -16.00 -11.86
CA ASP A 244 1.59 -16.50 -13.22
C ASP A 244 0.80 -15.60 -14.19
N PRO A 245 1.44 -15.02 -15.23
CA PRO A 245 0.76 -14.14 -16.18
C PRO A 245 -0.30 -14.85 -17.02
N SER A 246 -0.37 -16.19 -17.03
CA SER A 246 -1.42 -16.96 -17.68
C SER A 246 -2.71 -17.07 -16.86
N TRP A 247 -2.67 -16.70 -15.57
CA TRP A 247 -3.85 -16.73 -14.71
C TRP A 247 -4.82 -15.62 -15.07
N SER A 248 -6.12 -15.94 -14.96
CA SER A 248 -7.19 -15.03 -15.28
C SER A 248 -7.91 -14.63 -14.01
N TYR A 249 -7.83 -13.36 -13.66
CA TYR A 249 -8.57 -12.77 -12.54
C TYR A 249 -9.86 -12.06 -12.99
N GLY A 250 -10.28 -12.26 -14.26
CA GLY A 250 -11.49 -11.64 -14.80
C GLY A 250 -11.31 -10.15 -15.02
N ASP A 251 -12.21 -9.36 -14.42
CA ASP A 251 -12.21 -7.89 -14.53
C ASP A 251 -11.11 -7.23 -13.67
N ALA A 252 -10.54 -7.96 -12.70
CA ALA A 252 -9.41 -7.54 -11.90
C ALA A 252 -8.08 -7.67 -12.70
N ASP A 253 -7.82 -6.68 -13.54
CA ASP A 253 -6.79 -6.74 -14.59
C ASP A 253 -5.49 -5.98 -14.27
N THR A 254 -5.33 -5.53 -13.03
CA THR A 254 -4.19 -4.79 -12.44
C THR A 254 -3.23 -5.69 -11.66
N THR A 255 -3.03 -6.93 -12.12
CA THR A 255 -2.10 -7.89 -11.51
C THR A 255 -0.64 -7.38 -11.60
N PRO A 256 0.29 -7.85 -10.75
CA PRO A 256 1.70 -7.42 -10.84
C PRO A 256 2.31 -7.59 -12.24
N PRO A 257 2.12 -8.71 -12.97
CA PRO A 257 2.60 -8.82 -14.34
C PRO A 257 2.01 -7.79 -15.31
N SER A 258 0.72 -7.43 -15.16
CA SER A 258 0.04 -6.48 -16.05
C SER A 258 0.58 -5.05 -15.96
N LEU A 259 1.24 -4.71 -14.84
CA LEU A 259 1.78 -3.39 -14.56
C LEU A 259 3.18 -3.18 -15.16
N ARG A 260 3.79 -4.23 -15.72
CA ARG A 260 5.15 -4.17 -16.30
C ARG A 260 5.19 -3.34 -17.59
N PRO A 261 6.37 -2.80 -17.96
CA PRO A 261 6.56 -2.09 -19.23
C PRO A 261 6.06 -2.87 -20.44
N GLY A 262 5.22 -2.23 -21.26
CA GLY A 262 4.65 -2.82 -22.47
C GLY A 262 3.39 -3.68 -22.27
N GLU A 263 2.96 -3.91 -21.02
CA GLU A 263 1.76 -4.70 -20.71
C GLU A 263 0.48 -3.86 -20.66
N ALA A 264 -0.67 -4.53 -20.49
CA ALA A 264 -2.00 -3.90 -20.62
C ALA A 264 -2.24 -2.70 -19.67
N LYS A 265 -1.60 -2.72 -18.49
CA LYS A 265 -1.69 -1.68 -17.45
C LYS A 265 -0.33 -1.07 -17.14
N ASP A 266 0.57 -1.06 -18.13
CA ASP A 266 1.94 -0.56 -18.04
C ASP A 266 2.07 0.69 -17.16
N ILE A 267 2.69 0.50 -16.00
CA ILE A 267 2.82 1.54 -14.99
C ILE A 267 3.72 2.66 -15.45
N CYS A 268 4.52 2.52 -16.51
CA CYS A 268 5.38 3.58 -17.05
C CYS A 268 4.62 4.55 -17.97
N THR A 269 3.49 4.15 -18.53
CA THR A 269 2.74 4.94 -19.52
C THR A 269 1.31 5.29 -19.11
N LYS A 270 0.77 4.60 -18.10
CA LYS A 270 -0.55 4.84 -17.52
C LYS A 270 -0.48 5.69 -16.26
#